data_AF-A0A6G6YLM2-F1
#
_entry.id   AF-A0A6G6YLM2-F1
#
_cell.length_a   1.000
_cell.length_b   1.000
_cell.length_c   1.000
_cell.angle_alpha   90.00
_cell.angle_beta   90.00
_cell.angle_gamma   90.00
#
_symmetry.space_group_name_H-M   'P 1'
#
loop_
_entity.id
_entity.type
_entity.pdbx_description
1 polymer ?
#
loop_
_entity_poly.entity_id
_entity_poly.type
_entity_poly.pdbx_seq_one_letter_code
_entity_poly.pdbx_strand_id
1 'polypeptide(L)'
;MRRQKIVCCAIAFFCLLAAGLPARCADRVSVRTLVPTFSSNTSLGANASTVLALRLWTTLRPRPNPNPKDLYFGSGQIEWSERVTENSPEAANQMALETGSDLALWGGVEEYGPGIVVLANLLVVRNRPATDDLQKWVVNYRDQQIELRLPNTNYQFSPLVLAKDVTAKYSRPNQITVCEQKSPDCAGRRLGSPFRSIRIDGDYALVRQPSGATGWVFLPDLSKAQGEVIDFTAALISYLRGDFEQAERLFSRVRDSQTDSLVHNDALLLAAVSRFRLGDGIDGLRSAHEQNPYSRFGVQALVMANISLAQAAQSGESRAASLKEAGSLIEAYRHLFPDTDPWLVGVIRSLRSSN
;
A
#
# COMPACT_ATOMS: atom_id res chain seq x y z
N MET A 1 9.63 -57.55 -47.59
CA MET A 1 8.60 -57.86 -46.57
C MET A 1 8.77 -56.85 -45.42
N ARG A 2 7.95 -55.79 -45.38
CA ARG A 2 6.76 -55.59 -44.51
C ARG A 2 7.11 -55.55 -43.01
N ARG A 3 7.10 -54.34 -42.41
CA ARG A 3 6.13 -53.81 -41.39
C ARG A 3 6.25 -54.57 -40.05
N GLN A 4 6.48 -53.92 -38.90
CA GLN A 4 5.50 -53.07 -38.23
C GLN A 4 6.13 -52.23 -37.10
N LYS A 5 5.61 -51.01 -36.96
CA LYS A 5 5.73 -50.10 -35.80
C LYS A 5 5.06 -50.72 -34.58
N ILE A 6 5.62 -50.55 -33.38
CA ILE A 6 4.82 -50.27 -32.18
C ILE A 6 5.50 -49.14 -31.40
N VAL A 7 4.72 -48.08 -31.27
CA VAL A 7 4.86 -46.90 -30.42
C VAL A 7 4.13 -47.22 -29.12
N CYS A 8 4.75 -46.95 -27.96
CA CYS A 8 4.09 -46.68 -26.68
C CYS A 8 5.07 -45.79 -25.89
N CYS A 9 4.94 -44.46 -25.88
CA CYS A 9 3.99 -43.67 -25.08
C CYS A 9 3.93 -44.11 -23.61
N ALA A 10 4.80 -43.51 -22.79
CA ALA A 10 4.54 -43.29 -21.37
C ALA A 10 5.13 -41.92 -20.98
N ILE A 11 4.37 -40.89 -21.35
CA ILE A 11 4.07 -39.66 -20.61
C ILE A 11 5.13 -39.30 -19.55
N ALA A 12 6.11 -38.51 -19.95
CA ALA A 12 6.87 -37.68 -19.03
C ALA A 12 5.90 -36.60 -18.50
N PHE A 13 5.42 -36.80 -17.27
CA PHE A 13 4.71 -35.78 -16.50
C PHE A 13 5.74 -34.72 -16.06
N PHE A 14 6.21 -33.93 -17.03
CA PHE A 14 7.03 -32.77 -16.73
C PHE A 14 6.07 -31.68 -16.25
N CYS A 15 5.90 -31.60 -14.93
CA CYS A 15 5.40 -30.42 -14.25
C CYS A 15 6.35 -29.25 -14.54
N LEU A 16 6.24 -28.65 -15.72
CA LEU A 16 6.76 -27.33 -16.01
C LEU A 16 5.87 -26.34 -15.28
N LEU A 17 6.25 -26.13 -14.02
CA LEU A 17 6.17 -24.87 -13.29
C LEU A 17 6.16 -23.69 -14.28
N ALA A 18 4.96 -23.28 -14.68
CA ALA A 18 4.77 -22.00 -15.32
C ALA A 18 5.33 -20.98 -14.35
N ALA A 19 6.34 -20.26 -14.80
CA ALA A 19 7.03 -19.21 -14.10
C ALA A 19 6.05 -18.09 -13.73
N GLY A 20 5.28 -18.29 -12.66
CA GLY A 20 5.17 -17.25 -11.67
C GLY A 20 6.60 -16.99 -11.24
N LEU A 21 7.17 -15.88 -11.71
CA LEU A 21 8.40 -15.36 -11.10
C LEU A 21 8.20 -15.55 -9.60
N PRO A 22 9.00 -16.38 -8.91
CA PRO A 22 8.88 -16.52 -7.46
C PRO A 22 8.89 -15.09 -6.98
N ALA A 23 7.83 -14.68 -6.26
CA ALA A 23 7.72 -13.35 -5.68
C ALA A 23 9.12 -13.05 -5.17
N ARG A 24 9.83 -12.12 -5.84
CA ARG A 24 11.26 -11.92 -5.57
C ARG A 24 11.32 -11.83 -4.07
N CYS A 25 12.11 -12.71 -3.44
CA CYS A 25 12.45 -12.57 -2.04
C CYS A 25 13.29 -11.30 -2.02
N ALA A 26 12.61 -10.16 -2.10
CA ALA A 26 13.18 -8.85 -2.18
C ALA A 26 13.73 -8.64 -0.79
N ASP A 27 15.04 -8.85 -0.67
CA ASP A 27 15.80 -8.57 0.52
C ASP A 27 15.30 -7.26 1.12
N ARG A 28 14.59 -7.39 2.25
CA ARG A 28 14.28 -6.33 3.21
C ARG A 28 13.70 -5.04 2.60
N VAL A 29 12.62 -5.14 1.81
CA VAL A 29 11.83 -3.93 1.48
C VAL A 29 11.33 -3.29 2.78
N SER A 30 11.81 -2.08 3.07
CA SER A 30 11.36 -1.31 4.22
C SER A 30 10.64 -0.06 3.72
N VAL A 31 9.41 0.14 4.20
CA VAL A 31 8.66 1.38 3.96
C VAL A 31 8.54 2.10 5.28
N ARG A 32 9.14 3.29 5.38
CA ARG A 32 9.09 4.16 6.54
C ARG A 32 8.10 5.30 6.30
N THR A 33 7.19 5.50 7.25
CA THR A 33 6.21 6.59 7.23
C THR A 33 6.51 7.56 8.35
N LEU A 34 6.81 8.80 7.99
CA LEU A 34 6.91 9.91 8.92
C LEU A 34 5.51 10.33 9.39
N VAL A 35 5.35 10.52 10.69
CA VAL A 35 4.17 11.14 11.31
C VAL A 35 4.66 12.26 12.22
N PRO A 36 4.75 13.51 11.73
CA PRO A 36 5.16 14.63 12.56
C PRO A 36 4.04 15.06 13.51
N THR A 37 4.33 15.94 14.45
CA THR A 37 3.31 16.64 15.21
C THR A 37 2.42 17.42 14.24
N PHE A 38 1.11 17.20 14.31
CA PHE A 38 0.17 17.92 13.45
C PHE A 38 0.09 19.38 13.89
N SER A 39 -0.15 20.30 12.96
CA SER A 39 -0.26 21.72 13.31
C SER A 39 -1.48 21.96 14.21
N SER A 40 -1.31 22.71 15.29
CA SER A 40 -2.41 23.18 16.13
C SER A 40 -1.99 24.38 16.97
N ASN A 41 -2.97 25.17 17.42
CA ASN A 41 -2.74 26.25 18.39
C ASN A 41 -2.56 25.75 19.84
N THR A 42 -2.72 24.44 20.06
CA THR A 42 -2.65 23.77 21.38
C THR A 42 -1.73 22.54 21.31
N SER A 43 -1.64 21.76 22.40
CA SER A 43 -0.92 20.46 22.42
C SER A 43 -1.65 19.33 21.67
N LEU A 44 -2.85 19.58 21.15
CA LEU A 44 -3.68 18.55 20.53
C LEU A 44 -3.05 17.92 19.28
N GLY A 45 -2.24 18.67 18.55
CA GLY A 45 -1.51 18.18 17.38
C GLY A 45 -0.59 17.00 17.68
N ALA A 46 0.09 17.03 18.83
CA ALA A 46 0.97 15.94 19.26
C ALA A 46 0.16 14.70 19.69
N ASN A 47 -0.97 14.94 20.36
CA ASN A 47 -1.86 13.87 20.80
C ASN A 47 -2.48 13.15 19.60
N ALA A 48 -3.03 13.91 18.65
CA ALA A 48 -3.66 13.34 17.45
C ALA A 48 -2.64 12.59 16.58
N SER A 49 -1.46 13.17 16.34
CA SER A 49 -0.41 12.50 15.57
C SER A 49 0.09 11.23 16.25
N THR A 50 0.16 11.22 17.58
CA THR A 50 0.47 10.03 18.38
C THR A 50 -0.59 8.95 18.20
N VAL A 51 -1.87 9.29 18.33
CA VAL A 51 -2.99 8.35 18.13
C VAL A 51 -2.94 7.74 16.73
N LEU A 52 -2.76 8.55 15.68
CA LEU A 52 -2.66 8.07 14.31
C LEU A 52 -1.41 7.22 14.08
N ALA A 53 -0.25 7.63 14.59
CA ALA A 53 0.99 6.86 14.47
C ALA A 53 0.88 5.47 15.12
N LEU A 54 0.34 5.40 16.33
CA LEU A 54 0.12 4.14 17.03
C LEU A 54 -0.90 3.28 16.29
N ARG A 55 -2.00 3.87 15.82
CA ARG A 55 -3.04 3.14 15.11
C ARG A 55 -2.50 2.58 13.78
N LEU A 56 -1.78 3.38 13.01
CA LEU A 56 -1.12 2.93 11.79
C LEU A 56 -0.10 1.84 12.08
N TRP A 57 0.68 1.98 13.15
CA TRP A 57 1.60 0.92 13.58
C TRP A 57 0.86 -0.40 13.89
N THR A 58 -0.36 -0.34 14.44
CA THR A 58 -1.17 -1.56 14.68
C THR A 58 -1.71 -2.25 13.42
N THR A 59 -1.54 -1.67 12.23
CA THR A 59 -1.95 -2.33 10.99
C THR A 59 -0.78 -2.97 10.25
N LEU A 60 0.45 -2.73 10.70
CA LEU A 60 1.65 -3.21 10.01
C LEU A 60 1.97 -4.65 10.41
N ARG A 61 1.93 -5.55 9.43
CA ARG A 61 2.40 -6.94 9.57
C ARG A 61 3.64 -7.18 8.69
N PRO A 62 4.67 -7.89 9.18
CA PRO A 62 5.78 -8.33 8.33
C PRO A 62 5.44 -9.59 7.52
N ARG A 63 4.46 -10.36 7.98
CA ARG A 63 4.04 -11.66 7.43
C ARG A 63 2.52 -11.80 7.56
N PRO A 64 1.86 -12.60 6.71
CA PRO A 64 0.46 -12.93 6.90
C PRO A 64 0.29 -13.84 8.13
N ASN A 65 -0.93 -13.97 8.64
CA ASN A 65 -1.25 -14.88 9.73
C ASN A 65 -2.62 -15.53 9.48
N PRO A 66 -2.71 -16.86 9.25
CA PRO A 66 -1.60 -17.83 9.23
C PRO A 66 -0.63 -17.63 8.05
N ASN A 67 0.61 -18.14 8.15
CA ASN A 67 1.64 -18.01 7.11
C ASN A 67 2.11 -19.36 6.53
N PRO A 68 1.22 -20.13 5.87
CA PRO A 68 1.57 -21.46 5.37
C PRO A 68 2.63 -21.44 4.24
N LYS A 69 2.78 -20.30 3.55
CA LYS A 69 3.71 -20.12 2.42
C LYS A 69 5.04 -19.48 2.83
N ASP A 70 5.30 -19.32 4.13
CA ASP A 70 6.46 -18.64 4.70
C ASP A 70 6.79 -17.29 4.03
N LEU A 71 5.75 -16.51 3.72
CA LEU A 71 5.89 -15.21 3.07
C LEU A 71 6.44 -14.17 4.05
N TYR A 72 7.28 -13.26 3.55
CA TYR A 72 7.81 -12.11 4.27
C TYR A 72 7.81 -10.89 3.35
N PHE A 73 7.10 -9.84 3.76
CA PHE A 73 6.90 -8.61 2.97
C PHE A 73 7.79 -7.46 3.48
N GLY A 74 8.95 -7.76 4.06
CA GLY A 74 9.80 -6.74 4.65
C GLY A 74 9.19 -6.08 5.90
N SER A 75 9.51 -4.80 6.16
CA SER A 75 9.05 -4.08 7.35
C SER A 75 8.38 -2.75 7.04
N GLY A 76 7.19 -2.52 7.59
CA GLY A 76 6.66 -1.15 7.73
C GLY A 76 7.22 -0.52 9.00
N GLN A 77 7.62 0.75 8.93
CA GLN A 77 8.16 1.51 10.06
C GLN A 77 7.40 2.83 10.22
N ILE A 78 7.06 3.19 11.45
CA ILE A 78 6.48 4.50 11.76
C ILE A 78 7.54 5.33 12.48
N GLU A 79 7.90 6.45 11.87
CA GLU A 79 8.79 7.45 12.44
C GLU A 79 7.93 8.59 12.98
N TRP A 80 7.69 8.61 14.30
CA TRP A 80 6.96 9.72 14.92
C TRP A 80 7.93 10.82 15.33
N SER A 81 7.61 12.07 15.00
CA SER A 81 8.47 13.23 15.26
C SER A 81 7.75 14.28 16.10
N GLU A 82 8.45 14.81 17.12
CA GLU A 82 7.95 15.94 17.91
C GLU A 82 7.90 17.26 17.10
N ARG A 83 8.65 17.35 15.99
CA ARG A 83 8.66 18.53 15.12
C ARG A 83 7.29 18.73 14.49
N VAL A 84 6.76 19.94 14.61
CA VAL A 84 5.59 20.39 13.84
C VAL A 84 6.04 20.61 12.40
N THR A 85 5.26 20.12 11.45
CA THR A 85 5.45 20.43 10.04
C THR A 85 4.53 21.57 9.63
N GLU A 86 4.97 22.40 8.70
CA GLU A 86 4.07 23.36 8.06
C GLU A 86 2.98 22.60 7.31
N ASN A 87 1.79 23.18 7.21
CA ASN A 87 0.67 22.57 6.49
C ASN A 87 0.82 22.67 4.97
N SER A 88 1.93 22.18 4.43
CA SER A 88 2.19 22.12 3.00
C SER A 88 2.78 20.76 2.60
N PRO A 89 2.42 20.24 1.40
CA PRO A 89 3.05 19.04 0.85
C PRO A 89 4.58 19.16 0.73
N GLU A 90 5.07 20.36 0.39
CA GLU A 90 6.50 20.63 0.20
C GLU A 90 7.27 20.50 1.52
N ALA A 91 6.76 21.09 2.61
CA ALA A 91 7.40 21.00 3.92
C ALA A 91 7.38 19.57 4.47
N ALA A 92 6.27 18.86 4.28
CA ALA A 92 6.16 17.46 4.67
C ALA A 92 7.12 16.57 3.85
N ASN A 93 7.27 16.81 2.53
CA ASN A 93 8.21 16.08 1.69
C ASN A 93 9.67 16.33 2.13
N GLN A 94 10.01 17.59 2.41
CA GLN A 94 11.34 17.96 2.89
C GLN A 94 11.69 17.29 4.22
N MET A 95 10.75 17.31 5.19
CA MET A 95 10.96 16.65 6.48
C MET A 95 11.06 15.12 6.34
N ALA A 96 10.32 14.53 5.41
CA ALA A 96 10.42 13.11 5.12
C ALA A 96 11.78 12.74 4.51
N LEU A 97 12.33 13.58 3.63
CA LEU A 97 13.68 13.40 3.10
C LEU A 97 14.74 13.46 4.21
N GLU A 98 14.66 14.44 5.12
CA GLU A 98 15.57 14.59 6.26
C GLU A 98 15.58 13.37 7.19
N THR A 99 14.42 12.74 7.40
CA THR A 99 14.26 11.55 8.26
C THR A 99 14.48 10.23 7.52
N GLY A 100 14.74 10.31 6.22
CA GLY A 100 14.86 9.15 5.36
C GLY A 100 13.59 8.30 5.30
N SER A 101 12.42 8.94 5.32
CA SER A 101 11.11 8.31 5.20
C SER A 101 10.67 8.21 3.73
N ASP A 102 9.83 7.23 3.43
CA ASP A 102 9.29 6.95 2.09
C ASP A 102 7.87 7.55 1.92
N LEU A 103 7.15 7.72 3.02
CA LEU A 103 5.84 8.35 3.11
C LEU A 103 5.84 9.42 4.22
N ALA A 104 4.93 10.39 4.15
CA ALA A 104 4.62 11.26 5.29
C ALA A 104 3.10 11.45 5.45
N LEU A 105 2.60 11.14 6.63
CA LEU A 105 1.23 11.42 7.07
C LEU A 105 1.27 12.68 7.94
N TRP A 106 0.73 13.78 7.43
CA TRP A 106 0.82 15.11 8.04
C TRP A 106 -0.54 15.79 8.03
N GLY A 107 -0.65 16.94 8.70
CA GLY A 107 -1.91 17.68 8.71
C GLY A 107 -2.06 18.60 9.91
N GLY A 108 -3.31 19.00 10.13
CA GLY A 108 -3.71 19.91 11.19
C GLY A 108 -4.79 19.35 12.09
N VAL A 109 -4.95 19.98 13.26
CA VAL A 109 -5.95 19.63 14.26
C VAL A 109 -6.60 20.90 14.79
N GLU A 110 -7.93 20.86 14.89
CA GLU A 110 -8.73 21.91 15.51
C GLU A 110 -9.70 21.30 16.52
N GLU A 111 -10.04 22.08 17.55
CA GLU A 111 -11.12 21.70 18.47
C GLU A 111 -12.47 21.88 17.81
N TYR A 112 -13.35 20.88 17.96
CA TYR A 112 -14.71 20.95 17.42
C TYR A 112 -15.70 20.31 18.40
N GLY A 113 -16.42 21.17 19.14
CA GLY A 113 -17.37 20.73 20.16
C GLY A 113 -16.73 19.79 21.20
N PRO A 114 -17.30 18.59 21.45
CA PRO A 114 -16.74 17.63 22.40
C PRO A 114 -15.55 16.82 21.85
N GLY A 115 -15.20 16.98 20.58
CA GLY A 115 -14.13 16.25 19.91
C GLY A 115 -13.02 17.15 19.39
N ILE A 116 -12.13 16.56 18.61
CA ILE A 116 -11.15 17.26 17.78
C ILE A 116 -11.33 16.81 16.34
N VAL A 117 -11.21 17.75 15.41
CA VAL A 117 -11.21 17.47 13.98
C VAL A 117 -9.78 17.40 13.51
N VAL A 118 -9.45 16.34 12.79
CA VAL A 118 -8.14 16.09 12.21
C VAL A 118 -8.25 16.18 10.70
N LEU A 119 -7.47 17.09 10.12
CA LEU A 119 -7.32 17.26 8.68
C LEU A 119 -6.02 16.60 8.25
N ALA A 120 -6.10 15.36 7.77
CA ALA A 120 -4.93 14.55 7.43
C ALA A 120 -4.67 14.54 5.92
N ASN A 121 -3.39 14.48 5.57
CA ASN A 121 -2.88 14.32 4.22
C ASN A 121 -1.78 13.26 4.23
N LEU A 122 -1.67 12.48 3.16
CA LEU A 122 -0.61 11.50 2.95
C LEU A 122 0.16 11.86 1.69
N LEU A 123 1.48 11.92 1.79
CA LEU A 123 2.35 12.08 0.63
C LEU A 123 3.28 10.88 0.45
N VAL A 124 3.56 10.57 -0.81
CA VAL A 124 4.60 9.62 -1.23
C VAL A 124 5.83 10.43 -1.63
N VAL A 125 6.94 10.21 -0.91
CA VAL A 125 8.11 11.10 -0.97
C VAL A 125 8.73 11.05 -2.36
N ARG A 126 8.93 12.24 -2.94
CA ARG A 126 9.55 12.42 -4.26
C ARG A 126 11.07 12.56 -4.13
N ASN A 127 11.78 12.35 -5.23
CA ASN A 127 13.25 12.50 -5.32
C ASN A 127 14.03 11.55 -4.42
N ARG A 128 13.43 10.39 -4.12
CA ARG A 128 14.07 9.32 -3.37
C ARG A 128 14.03 8.05 -4.21
N PRO A 129 15.18 7.62 -4.80
CA PRO A 129 15.22 6.47 -5.72
C PRO A 129 14.59 5.21 -5.15
N ALA A 130 14.81 4.92 -3.86
CA ALA A 130 14.23 3.78 -3.18
C ALA A 130 12.68 3.83 -3.19
N THR A 131 12.08 4.97 -2.86
CA THR A 131 10.62 5.16 -2.92
C THR A 131 10.10 5.07 -4.36
N ASP A 132 10.82 5.68 -5.31
CA ASP A 132 10.42 5.68 -6.72
C ASP A 132 10.35 4.26 -7.29
N ASP A 133 11.26 3.37 -6.89
CA ASP A 133 11.25 1.98 -7.34
C ASP A 133 10.12 1.16 -6.72
N LEU A 134 9.74 1.42 -5.47
CA LEU A 134 8.62 0.72 -4.81
C LEU A 134 7.25 1.05 -5.42
N GLN A 135 7.11 2.22 -6.03
CA GLN A 135 5.87 2.67 -6.65
C GLN A 135 5.61 2.05 -8.03
N LYS A 136 6.63 1.46 -8.66
CA LYS A 136 6.56 1.01 -10.06
C LYS A 136 6.00 -0.41 -10.14
N TRP A 137 4.90 -0.57 -10.86
CA TRP A 137 4.58 -1.81 -11.53
C TRP A 137 5.30 -1.83 -12.88
N VAL A 138 6.28 -2.73 -13.01
CA VAL A 138 7.07 -2.92 -14.22
C VAL A 138 6.59 -4.15 -14.98
N VAL A 139 6.43 -4.01 -16.30
CA VAL A 139 6.14 -5.10 -17.23
C VAL A 139 7.19 -5.06 -18.35
N ASN A 140 7.98 -6.13 -18.48
CA ASN A 140 9.07 -6.23 -19.46
C ASN A 140 8.59 -6.93 -20.73
N TYR A 141 8.09 -6.18 -21.70
CA TYR A 141 7.58 -6.76 -22.94
C TYR A 141 8.60 -6.57 -24.06
N ARG A 142 9.23 -7.68 -24.46
CA ARG A 142 10.38 -7.69 -25.40
C ARG A 142 11.52 -6.85 -24.83
N ASP A 143 12.16 -6.02 -25.65
CA ASP A 143 13.26 -5.14 -25.27
C ASP A 143 12.79 -3.80 -24.69
N GLN A 144 11.54 -3.71 -24.22
CA GLN A 144 10.97 -2.49 -23.63
C GLN A 144 10.47 -2.76 -22.22
N GLN A 145 10.76 -1.80 -21.34
CA GLN A 145 10.26 -1.75 -19.98
C GLN A 145 9.11 -0.75 -19.92
N ILE A 146 7.92 -1.23 -19.59
CA ILE A 146 6.74 -0.38 -19.39
C ILE A 146 6.52 -0.27 -17.88
N GLU A 147 6.41 0.96 -17.38
CA GLU A 147 6.25 1.24 -15.96
C GLU A 147 4.92 1.94 -15.70
N LEU A 148 4.19 1.49 -14.67
CA LEU A 148 3.03 2.19 -14.14
C LEU A 148 3.30 2.56 -12.69
N ARG A 149 3.11 3.83 -12.35
CA ARG A 149 3.26 4.35 -10.98
C ARG A 149 1.90 4.43 -10.29
N LEU A 150 1.88 4.82 -9.01
CA LEU A 150 0.65 5.11 -8.28
C LEU A 150 -0.22 6.16 -9.00
N PRO A 151 -1.56 6.13 -8.82
CA PRO A 151 -2.46 7.12 -9.42
C PRO A 151 -2.14 8.55 -8.97
N ASN A 152 -1.76 8.71 -7.69
CA ASN A 152 -1.35 9.97 -7.10
C ASN A 152 -0.17 9.78 -6.15
N THR A 153 0.50 10.88 -5.80
CA THR A 153 1.56 10.94 -4.78
C THR A 153 1.19 11.85 -3.61
N ASN A 154 0.06 12.55 -3.69
CA ASN A 154 -0.47 13.36 -2.61
C ASN A 154 -1.97 13.07 -2.46
N TYR A 155 -2.37 12.69 -1.25
CA TYR A 155 -3.72 12.26 -0.92
C TYR A 155 -4.25 13.15 0.20
N GLN A 156 -5.45 13.68 -0.01
CA GLN A 156 -6.19 14.43 1.01
C GLN A 156 -7.35 13.56 1.48
N PHE A 157 -7.50 13.43 2.80
CA PHE A 157 -8.57 12.63 3.39
C PHE A 157 -9.73 13.51 3.86
N SER A 158 -10.90 12.89 3.99
CA SER A 158 -12.03 13.53 4.66
C SER A 158 -11.71 13.75 6.15
N PRO A 159 -12.23 14.84 6.76
CA PRO A 159 -11.94 15.17 8.15
C PRO A 159 -12.28 14.01 9.10
N LEU A 160 -11.35 13.68 9.99
CA LEU A 160 -11.52 12.64 11.00
C LEU A 160 -11.84 13.27 12.35
N VAL A 161 -12.93 12.86 13.00
CA VAL A 161 -13.26 13.31 14.35
C VAL A 161 -12.70 12.31 15.37
N LEU A 162 -11.84 12.79 16.26
CA LEU A 162 -11.37 12.01 17.41
C LEU A 162 -12.03 12.51 18.70
N ALA A 163 -12.35 11.58 19.59
CA ALA A 163 -12.86 11.91 20.91
C ALA A 163 -11.73 12.48 21.80
N LYS A 164 -12.05 13.50 22.61
CA LYS A 164 -11.07 14.21 23.46
C LYS A 164 -10.43 13.32 24.53
N ASP A 165 -11.15 12.34 25.03
CA ASP A 165 -10.65 11.36 26.00
C ASP A 165 -9.57 10.45 25.40
N VAL A 166 -9.76 10.01 24.15
CA VAL A 166 -8.76 9.23 23.41
C VAL A 166 -7.48 10.04 23.22
N THR A 167 -7.59 11.31 22.84
CA THR A 167 -6.39 12.13 22.57
C THR A 167 -5.70 12.57 23.86
N ALA A 168 -6.43 12.81 24.95
CA ALA A 168 -5.83 13.10 26.25
C ALA A 168 -5.00 11.91 26.79
N LYS A 169 -5.40 10.68 26.50
CA LYS A 169 -4.72 9.45 26.96
C LYS A 169 -3.36 9.21 26.27
N TYR A 170 -3.19 9.70 25.05
CA TYR A 170 -2.04 9.39 24.20
C TYR A 170 -1.26 10.65 23.80
N SER A 171 -0.63 11.32 24.79
CA SER A 171 0.10 12.56 24.51
C SER A 171 1.44 12.36 23.77
N ARG A 172 2.11 11.23 23.99
CA ARG A 172 3.33 10.82 23.27
C ARG A 172 3.42 9.28 23.15
N PRO A 173 3.99 8.72 22.07
CA PRO A 173 4.11 7.26 21.92
C PRO A 173 4.97 6.61 23.00
N ASN A 174 6.02 7.31 23.44
CA ASN A 174 6.97 6.82 24.44
C ASN A 174 6.40 6.78 25.87
N GLN A 175 5.20 7.32 26.11
CA GLN A 175 4.53 7.24 27.41
C GLN A 175 3.77 5.92 27.60
N ILE A 176 3.66 5.06 26.59
CA ILE A 176 2.96 3.79 26.71
C ILE A 176 3.79 2.84 27.57
N THR A 177 3.14 2.19 28.53
CA THR A 177 3.77 1.23 29.43
C THR A 177 3.79 -0.16 28.79
N VAL A 178 4.93 -0.85 28.90
CA VAL A 178 5.13 -2.23 28.44
C VAL A 178 5.02 -3.18 29.62
N CYS A 179 4.01 -4.03 29.58
CA CYS A 179 3.70 -5.05 30.58
C CYS A 179 4.29 -6.41 30.21
N GLU A 180 4.68 -7.24 31.18
CA GLU A 180 5.14 -8.60 30.88
C GLU A 180 4.01 -9.51 30.40
N GLN A 181 2.80 -9.29 30.91
CA GLN A 181 1.56 -9.98 30.54
C GLN A 181 0.55 -8.99 29.96
N LYS A 182 -0.50 -9.50 29.30
CA LYS A 182 -1.62 -8.67 28.85
C LYS A 182 -2.37 -8.13 30.06
N SER A 183 -2.03 -6.92 30.48
CA SER A 183 -2.69 -6.20 31.57
C SER A 183 -3.00 -4.78 31.11
N PRO A 184 -4.20 -4.26 31.39
CA PRO A 184 -4.51 -2.87 31.10
C PRO A 184 -3.68 -1.90 31.95
N ASP A 185 -3.34 -2.33 33.18
CA ASP A 185 -2.55 -1.57 34.13
C ASP A 185 -1.33 -2.39 34.57
N CYS A 186 -0.15 -1.82 34.45
CA CYS A 186 1.07 -2.39 35.01
C CYS A 186 2.07 -1.28 35.35
N ALA A 187 3.00 -1.56 36.26
CA ALA A 187 4.13 -0.69 36.57
C ALA A 187 5.35 -0.98 35.66
N GLY A 188 5.07 -1.31 34.40
CA GLY A 188 6.10 -1.69 33.43
C GLY A 188 6.98 -0.52 32.99
N ARG A 189 7.99 -0.82 32.18
CA ARG A 189 8.84 0.23 31.60
C ARG A 189 8.11 0.94 30.47
N ARG A 190 8.46 2.20 30.25
CA ARG A 190 8.00 2.95 29.07
C ARG A 190 8.52 2.30 27.79
N LEU A 191 7.70 2.31 26.74
CA LEU A 191 7.98 1.68 25.44
C LEU A 191 9.31 2.11 24.82
N GLY A 192 9.70 3.37 25.05
CA GLY A 192 10.89 3.97 24.47
C GLY A 192 10.72 4.23 22.97
N SER A 193 11.80 4.68 22.32
CA SER A 193 11.89 4.83 20.86
C SER A 193 13.34 4.51 20.42
N PRO A 194 13.56 3.79 19.30
CA PRO A 194 12.56 3.13 18.46
C PRO A 194 12.06 1.81 19.06
N PHE A 195 10.85 1.37 18.74
CA PHE A 195 10.31 0.06 19.13
C PHE A 195 9.74 -0.70 17.93
N ARG A 196 9.58 -2.02 18.05
CA ARG A 196 9.08 -2.89 16.96
C ARG A 196 7.86 -3.69 17.40
N SER A 197 6.84 -3.79 16.55
CA SER A 197 5.73 -4.73 16.75
C SER A 197 6.19 -6.15 16.42
N ILE A 198 5.80 -7.11 17.25
CA ILE A 198 5.94 -8.54 16.99
C ILE A 198 4.60 -9.13 16.59
N ARG A 199 3.54 -8.81 17.34
CA ARG A 199 2.21 -9.39 17.16
C ARG A 199 1.14 -8.45 17.73
N ILE A 200 -0.05 -8.47 17.15
CA ILE A 200 -1.20 -7.71 17.61
C ILE A 200 -2.32 -8.69 17.91
N ASP A 201 -3.01 -8.47 19.01
CA ASP A 201 -3.98 -9.39 19.59
C ASP A 201 -5.05 -8.59 20.34
N GLY A 202 -6.11 -8.25 19.60
CA GLY A 202 -7.18 -7.36 20.07
C GLY A 202 -6.63 -5.98 20.47
N ASP A 203 -6.93 -5.59 21.70
CA ASP A 203 -6.47 -4.33 22.30
C ASP A 203 -5.01 -4.37 22.76
N TYR A 204 -4.29 -5.47 22.53
CA TYR A 204 -2.91 -5.62 22.97
C TYR A 204 -1.96 -5.76 21.78
N ALA A 205 -0.79 -5.16 21.89
CA ALA A 205 0.30 -5.41 20.96
C ALA A 205 1.56 -5.89 21.70
N LEU A 206 2.14 -6.99 21.23
CA LEU A 206 3.41 -7.50 21.68
C LEU A 206 4.52 -6.72 20.98
N VAL A 207 5.40 -6.09 21.74
CA VAL A 207 6.45 -5.19 21.26
C VAL A 207 7.82 -5.63 21.71
N ARG A 208 8.85 -5.29 20.92
CA ARG A 208 10.26 -5.33 21.31
C ARG A 208 10.77 -3.92 21.53
N GLN A 209 11.26 -3.65 22.73
CA GLN A 209 11.87 -2.39 23.15
C GLN A 209 13.31 -2.26 22.62
N PRO A 210 13.90 -1.04 22.60
CA PRO A 210 15.30 -0.83 22.21
C PRO A 210 16.30 -1.70 23.00
N SER A 211 15.99 -1.98 24.27
CA SER A 211 16.81 -2.84 25.14
C SER A 211 16.80 -4.33 24.74
N GLY A 212 15.99 -4.73 23.76
CA GLY A 212 15.76 -6.12 23.38
C GLY A 212 14.65 -6.82 24.17
N ALA A 213 14.17 -6.21 25.27
CA ALA A 213 13.06 -6.74 26.05
C ALA A 213 11.76 -6.81 25.24
N THR A 214 10.95 -7.82 25.50
CA THR A 214 9.65 -8.02 24.84
C THR A 214 8.53 -7.93 25.87
N GLY A 215 7.41 -7.29 25.53
CA GLY A 215 6.24 -7.21 26.40
C GLY A 215 5.00 -6.69 25.67
N TRP A 216 3.89 -6.58 26.38
CA TRP A 216 2.59 -6.19 25.87
C TRP A 216 2.28 -4.73 26.17
N VAL A 217 1.74 -4.02 25.18
CA VAL A 217 1.14 -2.68 25.36
C VAL A 217 -0.36 -2.78 25.18
N PHE A 218 -1.12 -2.07 26.01
CA PHE A 218 -2.57 -2.01 25.95
C PHE A 218 -3.05 -0.74 25.22
N LEU A 219 -3.89 -0.92 24.21
CA LEU A 219 -4.31 0.07 23.22
C LEU A 219 -5.83 -0.03 22.89
N PRO A 220 -6.73 -0.03 23.90
CA PRO A 220 -8.14 -0.43 23.73
C PRO A 220 -8.98 0.51 22.84
N ASP A 221 -8.69 1.81 22.90
CA ASP A 221 -9.54 2.82 22.25
C ASP A 221 -9.06 3.20 20.85
N LEU A 222 -7.87 2.72 20.45
CA LEU A 222 -7.36 2.92 19.10
C LEU A 222 -8.21 2.19 18.06
N SER A 223 -8.96 1.16 18.46
CA SER A 223 -9.90 0.42 17.60
C SER A 223 -11.03 1.30 17.06
N LYS A 224 -11.49 2.29 17.85
CA LYS A 224 -12.57 3.23 17.49
C LYS A 224 -12.10 4.40 16.63
N ALA A 225 -10.80 4.70 16.66
CA ALA A 225 -10.16 5.68 15.77
C ALA A 225 -9.83 5.11 14.38
N GLN A 226 -10.48 3.99 14.00
CA GLN A 226 -10.34 3.41 12.68
C GLN A 226 -11.11 4.27 11.68
N GLY A 227 -10.42 4.62 10.59
CA GLY A 227 -10.98 5.48 9.57
C GLY A 227 -10.13 5.39 8.33
N GLU A 228 -10.65 5.98 7.26
CA GLU A 228 -10.05 6.01 5.94
C GLU A 228 -8.56 6.37 5.96
N VAL A 229 -8.15 7.37 6.75
CA VAL A 229 -6.74 7.80 6.89
C VAL A 229 -5.84 6.61 7.22
N ILE A 230 -6.22 5.81 8.21
CA ILE A 230 -5.44 4.67 8.67
C ILE A 230 -5.46 3.56 7.63
N ASP A 231 -6.65 3.18 7.16
CA ASP A 231 -6.79 2.03 6.26
C ASP A 231 -6.11 2.32 4.92
N PHE A 232 -6.27 3.52 4.35
CA PHE A 232 -5.61 3.92 3.11
C PHE A 232 -4.08 4.01 3.27
N THR A 233 -3.59 4.65 4.33
CA THR A 233 -2.13 4.75 4.56
C THR A 233 -1.52 3.37 4.77
N ALA A 234 -2.16 2.50 5.55
CA ALA A 234 -1.72 1.14 5.77
C ALA A 234 -1.79 0.28 4.49
N ALA A 235 -2.82 0.50 3.66
CA ALA A 235 -2.97 -0.17 2.38
C ALA A 235 -1.81 0.20 1.46
N LEU A 236 -1.46 1.49 1.40
CA LEU A 236 -0.36 1.98 0.58
C LEU A 236 1.00 1.44 1.06
N ILE A 237 1.25 1.43 2.37
CA ILE A 237 2.45 0.78 2.93
C ILE A 237 2.50 -0.70 2.53
N SER A 238 1.38 -1.42 2.60
CA SER A 238 1.30 -2.83 2.25
C SER A 238 1.52 -3.06 0.75
N TYR A 239 0.93 -2.21 -0.09
CA TYR A 239 1.07 -2.23 -1.55
C TYR A 239 2.52 -2.03 -1.98
N LEU A 240 3.18 -1.00 -1.44
CA LEU A 240 4.60 -0.71 -1.73
C LEU A 240 5.55 -1.82 -1.26
N ARG A 241 5.13 -2.61 -0.26
CA ARG A 241 5.87 -3.76 0.25
C ARG A 241 5.54 -5.08 -0.47
N GLY A 242 4.59 -5.06 -1.41
CA GLY A 242 4.13 -6.25 -2.13
C GLY A 242 3.21 -7.18 -1.32
N ASP A 243 2.70 -6.76 -0.16
CA ASP A 243 1.64 -7.47 0.57
C ASP A 243 0.27 -7.12 -0.05
N PHE A 244 0.06 -7.58 -1.28
CA PHE A 244 -1.14 -7.24 -2.07
C PHE A 244 -2.43 -7.77 -1.44
N GLU A 245 -2.38 -8.85 -0.67
CA GLU A 245 -3.54 -9.36 0.08
C GLU A 245 -3.97 -8.36 1.16
N GLN A 246 -3.01 -7.87 1.95
CA GLN A 246 -3.29 -6.86 2.98
C GLN A 246 -3.68 -5.51 2.37
N ALA A 247 -3.06 -5.13 1.24
CA ALA A 247 -3.39 -3.93 0.51
C ALA A 247 -4.83 -3.96 -0.02
N GLU A 248 -5.24 -5.05 -0.69
CA GLU A 248 -6.61 -5.24 -1.17
C GLU A 248 -7.61 -5.12 -0.02
N ARG A 249 -7.38 -5.84 1.09
CA ARG A 249 -8.29 -5.85 2.23
C ARG A 249 -8.52 -4.45 2.79
N LEU A 250 -7.48 -3.64 2.87
CA LEU A 250 -7.56 -2.28 3.43
C LEU A 250 -8.11 -1.28 2.42
N PHE A 251 -7.71 -1.32 1.15
CA PHE A 251 -8.29 -0.48 0.12
C PHE A 251 -9.79 -0.78 -0.08
N SER A 252 -10.20 -2.04 0.00
CA SER A 252 -11.62 -2.41 -0.04
C SER A 252 -12.40 -1.82 1.14
N ARG A 253 -11.83 -1.75 2.35
CA ARG A 253 -12.48 -1.06 3.49
C ARG A 253 -12.64 0.43 3.27
N VAL A 254 -11.65 1.08 2.66
CA VAL A 254 -11.75 2.48 2.27
C VAL A 254 -12.87 2.64 1.25
N ARG A 255 -12.86 1.87 0.16
CA ARG A 255 -13.93 1.88 -0.86
C ARG A 255 -15.33 1.68 -0.25
N ASP A 256 -15.46 0.73 0.67
CA ASP A 256 -16.75 0.37 1.27
C ASP A 256 -17.18 1.32 2.40
N SER A 257 -16.37 2.33 2.75
CA SER A 257 -16.73 3.33 3.74
C SER A 257 -17.80 4.29 3.20
N GLN A 258 -18.70 4.74 4.06
CA GLN A 258 -19.78 5.68 3.69
C GLN A 258 -19.32 7.14 3.55
N THR A 259 -18.03 7.41 3.71
CA THR A 259 -17.47 8.77 3.67
C THR A 259 -17.24 9.20 2.24
N ASP A 260 -17.90 10.27 1.77
CA ASP A 260 -17.56 10.88 0.49
C ASP A 260 -16.11 11.35 0.54
N SER A 261 -15.21 10.66 -0.15
CA SER A 261 -13.78 10.88 -0.05
C SER A 261 -13.08 10.89 -1.39
N LEU A 262 -12.11 11.78 -1.50
CA LEU A 262 -11.28 11.96 -2.68
C LEU A 262 -10.41 10.74 -2.99
N VAL A 263 -10.17 9.87 -2.01
CA VAL A 263 -9.31 8.68 -2.19
C VAL A 263 -10.09 7.41 -2.54
N HIS A 264 -11.42 7.45 -2.59
CA HIS A 264 -12.25 6.27 -2.90
C HIS A 264 -11.94 5.66 -4.27
N ASN A 265 -11.84 6.48 -5.30
CA ASN A 265 -11.53 6.01 -6.65
C ASN A 265 -10.15 5.36 -6.74
N ASP A 266 -9.15 5.95 -6.06
CA ASP A 266 -7.81 5.40 -6.00
C ASP A 266 -7.78 4.09 -5.21
N ALA A 267 -8.52 4.02 -4.09
CA ALA A 267 -8.67 2.79 -3.31
C ALA A 267 -9.34 1.68 -4.14
N LEU A 268 -10.42 1.97 -4.86
CA LEU A 268 -11.09 1.01 -5.76
C LEU A 268 -10.12 0.44 -6.79
N LEU A 269 -9.41 1.31 -7.52
CA LEU A 269 -8.48 0.88 -8.56
C LEU A 269 -7.27 0.14 -7.99
N LEU A 270 -6.68 0.61 -6.88
CA LEU A 270 -5.54 -0.04 -6.24
C LEU A 270 -5.92 -1.39 -5.59
N ALA A 271 -7.14 -1.54 -5.06
CA ALA A 271 -7.66 -2.83 -4.62
C ALA A 271 -7.74 -3.82 -5.80
N ALA A 272 -8.28 -3.38 -6.93
CA ALA A 272 -8.43 -4.22 -8.11
C ALA A 272 -7.08 -4.59 -8.74
N VAL A 273 -6.12 -3.65 -8.78
CA VAL A 273 -4.73 -3.94 -9.16
C VAL A 273 -4.12 -4.96 -8.20
N SER A 274 -4.34 -4.82 -6.89
CA SER A 274 -3.84 -5.78 -5.89
C SER A 274 -4.39 -7.18 -6.12
N ARG A 275 -5.68 -7.33 -6.42
CA ARG A 275 -6.30 -8.62 -6.83
C ARG A 275 -5.69 -9.21 -8.09
N PHE A 276 -5.54 -8.39 -9.14
CA PHE A 276 -4.88 -8.82 -10.37
C PHE A 276 -3.46 -9.35 -10.07
N ARG A 277 -2.71 -8.65 -9.22
CA ARG A 277 -1.35 -9.04 -8.81
C ARG A 277 -1.29 -10.30 -7.93
N LEU A 278 -2.40 -10.67 -7.30
CA LEU A 278 -2.58 -11.96 -6.60
C LEU A 278 -2.95 -13.12 -7.54
N GLY A 279 -3.34 -12.82 -8.79
CA GLY A 279 -3.72 -13.81 -9.78
C GLY A 279 -5.23 -14.00 -9.96
N ASP A 280 -6.07 -13.12 -9.41
CA ASP A 280 -7.54 -13.21 -9.48
C ASP A 280 -8.12 -12.88 -10.89
N GLY A 281 -7.26 -12.66 -11.88
CA GLY A 281 -7.65 -12.28 -13.23
C GLY A 281 -7.96 -10.78 -13.38
N ILE A 282 -8.35 -10.39 -14.59
CA ILE A 282 -8.51 -8.98 -14.99
C ILE A 282 -9.91 -8.42 -14.73
N ASP A 283 -10.91 -9.27 -14.51
CA ASP A 283 -12.32 -8.85 -14.47
C ASP A 283 -12.62 -7.85 -13.34
N GLY A 284 -12.01 -8.04 -12.17
CA GLY A 284 -12.13 -7.09 -11.07
C GLY A 284 -11.54 -5.71 -11.41
N LEU A 285 -10.46 -5.67 -12.19
CA LEU A 285 -9.87 -4.43 -12.68
C LEU A 285 -10.73 -3.76 -13.75
N ARG A 286 -11.37 -4.55 -14.62
CA ARG A 286 -12.31 -4.05 -15.62
C ARG A 286 -13.54 -3.42 -14.96
N SER A 287 -14.13 -4.10 -13.98
CA SER A 287 -15.26 -3.57 -13.20
C SER A 287 -14.89 -2.31 -12.39
N ALA A 288 -13.67 -2.24 -11.85
CA ALA A 288 -13.20 -1.04 -11.17
C ALA A 288 -13.04 0.16 -12.13
N HIS A 289 -12.54 -0.07 -13.35
CA HIS A 289 -12.45 0.96 -14.39
C HIS A 289 -13.85 1.41 -14.88
N GLU A 290 -14.81 0.50 -15.02
CA GLU A 290 -16.19 0.85 -15.42
C GLU A 290 -16.87 1.83 -14.47
N GLN A 291 -16.51 1.83 -13.18
CA GLN A 291 -17.00 2.79 -12.19
C GLN A 291 -16.37 4.19 -12.35
N ASN A 292 -15.18 4.28 -12.95
CA ASN A 292 -14.52 5.55 -13.26
C ASN A 292 -13.83 5.48 -14.63
N PRO A 293 -14.61 5.50 -15.73
CA PRO A 293 -14.10 5.25 -17.08
C PRO A 293 -13.16 6.34 -17.60
N TYR A 294 -13.09 7.48 -16.91
CA TYR A 294 -12.23 8.61 -17.24
C TYR A 294 -10.90 8.60 -16.46
N SER A 295 -10.67 7.59 -15.62
CA SER A 295 -9.39 7.43 -14.93
C SER A 295 -8.29 7.01 -15.90
N ARG A 296 -7.32 7.90 -16.15
CA ARG A 296 -6.09 7.56 -16.88
C ARG A 296 -5.38 6.36 -16.23
N PHE A 297 -5.30 6.34 -14.90
CA PHE A 297 -4.68 5.23 -14.18
C PHE A 297 -5.42 3.91 -14.40
N GLY A 298 -6.76 3.92 -14.45
CA GLY A 298 -7.58 2.73 -14.73
C GLY A 298 -7.27 2.14 -16.12
N VAL A 299 -7.23 2.99 -17.15
CA VAL A 299 -6.82 2.57 -18.50
C VAL A 299 -5.39 2.04 -18.52
N GLN A 300 -4.46 2.76 -17.89
CA GLN A 300 -3.06 2.34 -17.80
C GLN A 300 -2.93 0.97 -17.13
N ALA A 301 -3.64 0.74 -16.02
CA ALA A 301 -3.65 -0.51 -15.30
C ALA A 301 -4.22 -1.66 -16.13
N LEU A 302 -5.31 -1.44 -16.88
CA LEU A 302 -5.89 -2.45 -17.77
C LEU A 302 -4.96 -2.82 -18.92
N VAL A 303 -4.26 -1.84 -19.50
CA VAL A 303 -3.25 -2.08 -20.53
C VAL A 303 -2.08 -2.88 -19.94
N MET A 304 -1.56 -2.48 -18.77
CA MET A 304 -0.49 -3.20 -18.07
C MET A 304 -0.89 -4.65 -17.74
N ALA A 305 -2.14 -4.86 -17.31
CA ALA A 305 -2.69 -6.18 -17.02
C ALA A 305 -2.72 -7.06 -18.27
N ASN A 306 -3.23 -6.55 -19.39
CA ASN A 306 -3.28 -7.28 -20.66
C ASN A 306 -1.87 -7.63 -21.19
N ILE A 307 -0.91 -6.71 -21.10
CA ILE A 307 0.48 -7.01 -21.50
C ILE A 307 1.08 -8.09 -20.59
N SER A 308 0.80 -8.05 -19.28
CA SER A 308 1.23 -9.09 -18.33
C SER A 308 0.61 -10.46 -18.65
N LEU A 309 -0.68 -10.49 -19.00
CA LEU A 309 -1.36 -11.72 -19.43
C LEU A 309 -0.77 -12.26 -20.73
N ALA A 310 -0.43 -11.41 -21.69
CA ALA A 310 0.21 -11.80 -22.94
C ALA A 310 1.58 -12.47 -22.72
N GLN A 311 2.35 -12.00 -21.73
CA GLN A 311 3.62 -12.60 -21.33
C GLN A 311 3.45 -13.97 -20.68
N ALA A 312 2.43 -14.10 -19.82
CA ALA A 312 2.12 -15.36 -19.14
C ALA A 312 1.42 -16.39 -20.05
N ALA A 313 0.92 -15.96 -21.21
CA ALA A 313 0.16 -16.81 -22.12
C ALA A 313 0.99 -17.97 -22.69
N GLN A 314 0.43 -19.18 -22.58
CA GLN A 314 1.03 -20.43 -23.06
C GLN A 314 0.86 -20.63 -24.57
N SER A 315 -0.20 -20.07 -25.16
CA SER A 315 -0.50 -20.16 -26.59
C SER A 315 -0.27 -18.82 -27.30
N GLY A 316 0.07 -18.89 -28.59
CA GLY A 316 0.17 -17.70 -29.44
C GLY A 316 -1.16 -16.97 -29.60
N GLU A 317 -2.28 -17.70 -29.58
CA GLU A 317 -3.62 -17.13 -29.70
C GLU A 317 -4.02 -16.30 -28.47
N SER A 318 -3.85 -16.84 -27.26
CA SER A 318 -4.14 -16.11 -26.02
C SER A 318 -3.22 -14.88 -25.89
N ARG A 319 -1.95 -15.02 -26.28
CA ARG A 319 -1.02 -13.88 -26.36
C ARG A 319 -1.51 -12.80 -27.31
N ALA A 320 -1.89 -13.17 -28.53
CA ALA A 320 -2.38 -12.23 -29.54
C ALA A 320 -3.69 -11.55 -29.09
N ALA A 321 -4.60 -12.29 -28.45
CA ALA A 321 -5.85 -11.75 -27.93
C ALA A 321 -5.61 -10.68 -26.85
N SER A 322 -4.74 -10.94 -25.87
CA SER A 322 -4.40 -9.96 -24.83
C SER A 322 -3.70 -8.71 -25.39
N LEU A 323 -2.79 -8.87 -26.35
CA LEU A 323 -2.14 -7.73 -27.01
C LEU A 323 -3.12 -6.90 -27.85
N LYS A 324 -4.04 -7.56 -28.54
CA LYS A 324 -5.11 -6.89 -29.29
C LYS A 324 -5.99 -6.07 -28.35
N GLU A 325 -6.40 -6.64 -27.22
CA GLU A 325 -7.18 -5.94 -26.20
C GLU A 325 -6.42 -4.71 -25.64
N ALA A 326 -5.13 -4.86 -25.33
CA ALA A 326 -4.30 -3.72 -24.92
C ALA A 326 -4.28 -2.59 -25.97
N GLY A 327 -4.14 -2.94 -27.26
CA GLY A 327 -4.22 -1.98 -28.36
C GLY A 327 -5.60 -1.32 -28.48
N SER A 328 -6.67 -2.08 -28.36
CA SER A 328 -8.05 -1.56 -28.41
C SER A 328 -8.36 -0.60 -27.26
N LEU A 329 -7.87 -0.88 -26.04
CA LEU A 329 -7.98 0.03 -24.91
C LEU A 329 -7.26 1.35 -25.18
N ILE A 330 -6.05 1.31 -25.74
CA ILE A 330 -5.30 2.51 -26.09
C ILE A 330 -6.06 3.36 -27.10
N GLU A 331 -6.55 2.76 -28.19
CA GLU A 331 -7.27 3.52 -29.22
C GLU A 331 -8.59 4.10 -28.69
N ALA A 332 -9.36 3.32 -27.91
CA ALA A 332 -10.63 3.77 -27.35
C ALA A 332 -10.45 4.96 -26.38
N TYR A 333 -9.41 4.93 -25.56
CA TYR A 333 -9.18 5.91 -24.49
C TYR A 333 -8.06 6.90 -24.79
N ARG A 334 -7.55 6.95 -26.02
CA ARG A 334 -6.44 7.84 -26.42
C ARG A 334 -6.71 9.30 -26.07
N HIS A 335 -7.96 9.74 -26.20
CA HIS A 335 -8.41 11.10 -25.90
C HIS A 335 -8.20 11.53 -24.43
N LEU A 336 -7.98 10.58 -23.51
CA LEU A 336 -7.68 10.88 -22.11
C LEU A 336 -6.21 11.28 -21.89
N PHE A 337 -5.33 11.06 -22.86
CA PHE A 337 -3.89 11.29 -22.75
C PHE A 337 -3.46 12.43 -23.68
N PRO A 338 -2.55 13.31 -23.23
CA PRO A 338 -1.83 14.19 -24.14
C PRO A 338 -1.07 13.37 -25.20
N ASP A 339 -0.97 13.86 -26.44
CA ASP A 339 -0.20 13.17 -27.49
C ASP A 339 1.29 13.01 -27.15
N THR A 340 1.80 13.84 -26.23
CA THR A 340 3.18 13.80 -25.72
C THR A 340 3.32 13.00 -24.43
N ASP A 341 2.28 12.30 -23.97
CA ASP A 341 2.32 11.50 -22.74
C ASP A 341 3.41 10.42 -22.85
N PRO A 342 4.46 10.46 -22.00
CA PRO A 342 5.60 9.55 -22.14
C PRO A 342 5.22 8.08 -21.97
N TRP A 343 4.24 7.79 -21.11
CA TRP A 343 3.76 6.44 -20.88
C TRP A 343 3.05 5.91 -22.12
N LEU A 344 2.13 6.68 -22.70
CA LEU A 344 1.40 6.30 -23.90
C LEU A 344 2.36 6.06 -25.09
N VAL A 345 3.31 6.98 -25.30
CA VAL A 345 4.32 6.85 -26.36
C VAL A 345 5.15 5.57 -26.17
N GLY A 346 5.56 5.27 -24.94
CA GLY A 346 6.31 4.06 -24.60
C GLY A 346 5.53 2.77 -24.88
N VAL A 347 4.26 2.72 -24.49
CA VAL A 347 3.41 1.55 -24.73
C VAL A 347 3.14 1.35 -26.22
N ILE A 348 2.77 2.41 -26.96
CA ILE A 348 2.50 2.32 -28.40
C ILE A 348 3.73 1.80 -29.14
N ARG A 349 4.92 2.31 -28.82
CA ARG A 349 6.19 1.82 -29.39
C ARG A 349 6.39 0.33 -29.12
N SER A 350 6.14 -0.09 -27.88
CA SER A 350 6.29 -1.48 -27.46
C SER A 350 5.35 -2.41 -28.22
N LEU A 351 4.08 -2.02 -28.41
CA LEU A 351 3.09 -2.82 -29.12
C LEU A 351 3.32 -2.85 -30.65
N ARG A 352 3.69 -1.72 -31.27
CA ARG A 352 3.90 -1.62 -32.73
C ARG A 352 5.08 -2.40 -33.27
N SER A 353 6.09 -2.69 -32.44
CA SER A 353 7.19 -3.58 -32.84
C SER A 353 6.72 -5.01 -33.23
N SER A 354 5.42 -5.31 -33.08
CA SER A 354 4.81 -6.64 -33.25
C SER A 354 4.20 -6.92 -34.63
N ASN A 355 4.12 -5.91 -35.50
CA ASN A 355 3.76 -6.06 -36.91
C ASN A 355 4.99 -5.82 -37.78
#